data_AF-A0A1G6YDF6-F1
#
_entry.id   AF-A0A1G6YDF6-F1
#
_cell.length_a   1.000
_cell.length_b   1.000
_cell.length_c   1.000
_cell.angle_alpha   90.00
_cell.angle_beta   90.00
_cell.angle_gamma   90.00
#
_symmetry.space_group_name_H-M   'P 1'
#
loop_
_entity.id
_entity.type
_entity.pdbx_description
1 polymer ?
#
loop_
_entity_poly.entity_id
_entity_poly.type
_entity_poly.pdbx_seq_one_letter_code
_entity_poly.pdbx_strand_id
1 'polypeptide(L)'
;MKQPTSYLPLKKFHIIPINGLSPESIKSSVKNASRDREKVSYNTLLNACANALGVKGGIAGYKTEYETKLKPFMQEHHLTTLTDLVSPKFSGYDSPRLRLTYQDISERFFYSGKPIPKAIFTGYDFHYDRHFDDGNYIGHVDLGITQDVSKKIQWANDNPDKEMPVRGNKYCNMRSLLDIIIGSEMLFIIQPGFNIIGDQLTIPKSTNIPELCIYQRSPENIDSENELFNMFVKRVKNLEGGWVDVIPYNDNLIFLKGKNGEYSFVFRNQRDKLFQHDSQFEPYLRLSEIPSFVDDYHFKRWYYFEYEGFRAEDLHKAEDSFYESGGSIGNYPGILELLKSYYHTDYSKTLKSLNTNKKLPNFQRVEISDQSTLMVSDLISIEDFEKFKRENTEYFTRRSNPNLSKTNLDTLETANNEVDRTLPVALTGYDVLKYIDWFNSENDVEARLLSLDEYLAITSYHRLVMDEKNRDSVYSSEQYCFFVDSNGDKTRQPPYVDEKDFQSLNMYFNSPKFVVRNNLRFMDSHLFAEWLQDFSCIRSNSLTSFSGDQYFRHKPPFASTGRYKYIKIGFRLCYEFET
;
A
#
# COMPACT_ATOMS: atom_id res chain seq x y z
N MET A 1 -28.77 5.53 -3.40
CA MET A 1 -27.48 5.71 -2.69
C MET A 1 -26.65 6.70 -3.49
N LYS A 2 -25.96 7.65 -2.86
CA LYS A 2 -25.08 8.59 -3.58
C LYS A 2 -23.81 7.86 -4.05
N GLN A 3 -23.25 8.23 -5.20
CA GLN A 3 -21.94 7.71 -5.64
C GLN A 3 -20.90 7.86 -4.50
N PRO A 4 -20.12 6.80 -4.19
CA PRO A 4 -19.04 6.87 -3.22
C PRO A 4 -17.98 7.91 -3.61
N THR A 5 -17.32 8.49 -2.60
CA THR A 5 -16.13 9.33 -2.82
C THR A 5 -15.07 8.54 -3.57
N SER A 6 -14.60 9.08 -4.68
CA SER A 6 -13.46 8.56 -5.42
C SER A 6 -12.26 9.48 -5.23
N TYR A 7 -11.06 9.03 -5.54
CA TYR A 7 -9.83 9.75 -5.25
C TYR A 7 -9.00 9.93 -6.52
N LEU A 8 -8.49 11.14 -6.69
CA LEU A 8 -7.55 11.50 -7.74
C LEU A 8 -6.15 11.59 -7.12
N PRO A 9 -5.25 10.63 -7.38
CA PRO A 9 -3.85 10.75 -7.01
C PRO A 9 -3.19 11.84 -7.87
N LEU A 10 -2.36 12.66 -7.24
CA LEU A 10 -1.53 13.66 -7.89
C LEU A 10 -0.05 13.39 -7.61
N LYS A 11 0.81 14.06 -8.38
CA LYS A 11 2.26 14.10 -8.13
C LYS A 11 2.55 14.56 -6.70
N LYS A 12 3.73 14.18 -6.18
CA LYS A 12 4.20 14.51 -4.81
C LYS A 12 3.24 14.05 -3.71
N PHE A 13 2.55 12.93 -3.94
CA PHE A 13 1.71 12.23 -2.97
C PHE A 13 0.50 13.03 -2.44
N HIS A 14 -0.02 13.97 -3.24
CA HIS A 14 -1.28 14.66 -2.93
C HIS A 14 -2.48 13.84 -3.43
N ILE A 15 -3.61 13.91 -2.74
CA ILE A 15 -4.83 13.19 -3.13
C ILE A 15 -6.03 14.11 -3.03
N ILE A 16 -6.82 14.22 -4.11
CA ILE A 16 -8.06 15.01 -4.12
C ILE A 16 -9.26 14.05 -4.07
N PRO A 17 -10.14 14.11 -3.06
CA PRO A 17 -11.41 13.38 -3.08
C PRO A 17 -12.38 14.03 -4.07
N ILE A 18 -12.93 13.29 -5.02
CA ILE A 18 -13.86 13.75 -6.05
C ILE A 18 -15.28 13.25 -5.73
N ASN A 19 -16.19 14.19 -5.50
CA ASN A 19 -17.56 13.92 -5.04
C ASN A 19 -18.65 14.48 -5.96
N GLY A 20 -18.25 15.10 -7.08
CA GLY A 20 -19.13 15.75 -8.05
C GLY A 20 -18.35 16.62 -9.03
N LEU A 21 -19.02 17.02 -10.10
CA LEU A 21 -18.42 17.72 -11.24
C LEU A 21 -18.73 19.22 -11.29
N SER A 22 -19.57 19.77 -10.40
CA SER A 22 -19.80 21.22 -10.40
C SER A 22 -18.53 21.99 -9.97
N PRO A 23 -18.34 23.23 -10.41
CA PRO A 23 -17.22 24.06 -9.95
C PRO A 23 -17.16 24.16 -8.41
N GLU A 24 -18.31 24.18 -7.74
CA GLU A 24 -18.45 24.20 -6.29
C GLU A 24 -18.04 22.86 -5.66
N SER A 25 -18.41 21.74 -6.27
CA SER A 25 -17.96 20.41 -5.86
C SER A 25 -16.44 20.29 -5.98
N ILE A 26 -15.83 20.72 -7.09
CA ILE A 26 -14.36 20.72 -7.26
C ILE A 26 -13.68 21.59 -6.22
N LYS A 27 -14.21 22.80 -5.95
CA LYS A 27 -13.70 23.66 -4.88
C LYS A 27 -13.74 22.99 -3.51
N SER A 28 -14.82 22.28 -3.20
CA SER A 28 -14.99 21.52 -1.96
C SER A 28 -14.01 20.33 -1.89
N SER A 29 -13.90 19.57 -2.98
CA SER A 29 -12.95 18.48 -3.16
C SER A 29 -11.51 18.90 -2.84
N VAL A 30 -11.03 20.01 -3.42
CA VAL A 30 -9.68 20.52 -3.18
C VAL A 30 -9.45 21.02 -1.74
N LYS A 31 -10.49 21.56 -1.08
CA LYS A 31 -10.39 21.94 0.34
C LYS A 31 -10.13 20.72 1.23
N ASN A 32 -10.68 19.56 0.86
CA ASN A 32 -10.54 18.30 1.57
C ASN A 32 -9.40 17.41 1.04
N ALA A 33 -8.48 17.97 0.23
CA ALA A 33 -7.36 17.21 -0.31
C ALA A 33 -6.38 16.79 0.79
N SER A 34 -5.93 15.53 0.75
CA SER A 34 -4.79 15.07 1.55
C SER A 34 -3.50 15.63 0.95
N ARG A 35 -2.63 16.16 1.81
CA ARG A 35 -1.39 16.83 1.38
C ARG A 35 -0.18 16.27 2.10
N ASP A 36 0.88 16.03 1.32
CA ASP A 36 2.12 15.47 1.84
C ASP A 36 3.31 16.46 1.72
N ARG A 37 4.13 16.31 0.68
CA ARG A 37 5.49 16.86 0.53
C ARG A 37 5.60 18.39 0.70
N GLU A 38 4.66 19.14 0.14
CA GLU A 38 4.74 20.60 0.04
C GLU A 38 3.40 21.29 0.34
N LYS A 39 3.47 22.52 0.83
CA LYS A 39 2.31 23.43 0.82
C LYS A 39 1.98 23.78 -0.63
N VAL A 40 1.18 22.94 -1.29
CA VAL A 40 0.66 23.24 -2.62
C VAL A 40 -0.48 24.25 -2.52
N SER A 41 -0.42 25.28 -3.37
CA SER A 41 -1.45 26.33 -3.39
C SER A 41 -2.82 25.76 -3.77
N TYR A 42 -3.88 26.33 -3.21
CA TYR A 42 -5.26 25.95 -3.52
C TYR A 42 -5.55 26.00 -5.03
N ASN A 43 -5.07 27.03 -5.72
CA ASN A 43 -5.27 27.20 -7.17
C ASN A 43 -4.52 26.16 -8.00
N THR A 44 -3.34 25.73 -7.56
CA THR A 44 -2.58 24.66 -8.22
C THR A 44 -3.35 23.34 -8.18
N LEU A 45 -3.93 22.99 -7.02
CA LEU A 45 -4.75 21.78 -6.88
C LEU A 45 -6.06 21.85 -7.69
N LEU A 46 -6.71 23.02 -7.74
CA LEU A 46 -7.87 23.25 -8.60
C LEU A 46 -7.55 23.03 -10.08
N ASN A 47 -6.41 23.56 -10.55
CA ASN A 47 -5.99 23.38 -11.93
C ASN A 47 -5.60 21.94 -12.23
N ALA A 48 -4.95 21.25 -11.29
CA ALA A 48 -4.64 19.82 -11.42
C ALA A 48 -5.92 18.99 -11.54
N CYS A 49 -6.95 19.27 -10.72
CA CYS A 49 -8.24 18.61 -10.81
C CYS A 49 -8.95 18.87 -12.15
N ALA A 50 -8.96 20.12 -12.63
CA ALA A 50 -9.55 20.47 -13.91
C ALA A 50 -8.88 19.74 -15.09
N ASN A 51 -7.54 19.70 -15.09
CA ASN A 51 -6.76 19.01 -16.10
C ASN A 51 -6.98 17.49 -16.06
N ALA A 52 -7.09 16.90 -14.86
CA ALA A 52 -7.37 15.48 -14.70
C ALA A 52 -8.73 15.08 -15.28
N LEU A 53 -9.73 15.97 -15.22
CA LEU A 53 -11.05 15.79 -15.86
C LEU A 53 -11.07 16.13 -17.37
N GLY A 54 -9.90 16.36 -17.97
CA GLY A 54 -9.75 16.62 -19.41
C GLY A 54 -9.98 18.07 -19.85
N VAL A 55 -10.05 19.02 -18.91
CA VAL A 55 -10.35 20.43 -19.24
C VAL A 55 -9.10 21.31 -19.18
N LYS A 56 -8.83 22.03 -20.27
CA LYS A 56 -7.71 22.98 -20.38
C LYS A 56 -8.04 24.34 -19.76
N GLY A 57 -7.01 25.12 -19.43
CA GLY A 57 -7.19 26.49 -18.89
C GLY A 57 -7.47 26.57 -17.38
N GLY A 58 -7.22 25.47 -16.66
CA GLY A 58 -7.39 25.40 -15.20
C GLY A 58 -8.85 25.59 -14.76
N ILE A 59 -9.05 26.04 -13.52
CA ILE A 59 -10.40 26.17 -12.94
C ILE A 59 -11.26 27.23 -13.64
N ALA A 60 -10.65 28.25 -14.26
CA ALA A 60 -11.38 29.23 -15.05
C ALA A 60 -11.95 28.58 -16.31
N GLY A 61 -11.11 27.83 -17.04
CA GLY A 61 -11.54 27.03 -18.19
C GLY A 61 -12.59 25.99 -17.80
N TYR A 62 -12.44 25.34 -16.64
CA TYR A 62 -13.43 24.39 -16.13
C TYR A 62 -14.81 24.99 -15.93
N LYS A 63 -14.92 26.21 -15.37
CA LYS A 63 -16.22 26.87 -15.19
C LYS A 63 -16.90 27.13 -16.54
N THR A 64 -16.14 27.59 -17.53
CA THR A 64 -16.66 27.82 -18.89
C THR A 64 -17.10 26.52 -19.54
N GLU A 65 -16.26 25.47 -19.49
CA GLU A 65 -16.60 24.14 -20.02
C GLU A 65 -17.83 23.55 -19.33
N TYR A 66 -17.94 23.71 -18.01
CA TYR A 66 -19.07 23.20 -17.23
C TYR A 66 -20.39 23.80 -17.71
N GLU A 67 -20.47 25.13 -17.81
CA GLU A 67 -21.72 25.81 -18.20
C GLU A 67 -22.04 25.67 -19.70
N THR A 68 -21.02 25.68 -20.57
CA THR A 68 -21.23 25.73 -22.03
C THR A 68 -21.26 24.36 -22.70
N LYS A 69 -20.72 23.30 -22.07
CA LYS A 69 -20.65 21.96 -22.67
C LYS A 69 -21.09 20.85 -21.73
N LEU A 70 -20.49 20.72 -20.55
CA LEU A 70 -20.77 19.56 -19.67
C LEU A 70 -22.23 19.53 -19.20
N LYS A 71 -22.75 20.68 -18.74
CA LYS A 71 -24.12 20.78 -18.27
C LYS A 71 -25.15 20.60 -19.40
N PRO A 72 -25.00 21.21 -20.59
CA PRO A 72 -25.80 20.87 -21.77
C PRO A 72 -25.74 19.38 -22.14
N PHE A 73 -24.55 18.77 -22.13
CA PHE A 73 -24.38 17.34 -22.39
C PHE A 73 -25.15 16.47 -21.39
N MET A 74 -25.06 16.79 -20.10
CA MET A 74 -25.83 16.10 -19.06
C MET A 74 -27.34 16.25 -19.27
N GLN A 75 -27.81 17.41 -19.73
CA GLN A 75 -29.23 17.64 -20.04
C GLN A 75 -29.68 16.84 -21.27
N GLU A 76 -28.89 16.85 -22.34
CA GLU A 76 -29.13 16.09 -23.58
C GLU A 76 -29.26 14.58 -23.30
N HIS A 77 -28.41 14.04 -22.42
CA HIS A 77 -28.42 12.63 -22.06
C HIS A 77 -29.34 12.28 -20.88
N HIS A 78 -30.10 13.23 -20.34
CA HIS A 78 -31.00 13.07 -19.19
C HIS A 78 -30.29 12.56 -17.91
N LEU A 79 -29.08 13.05 -17.65
CA LEU A 79 -28.29 12.74 -16.46
C LEU A 79 -28.70 13.65 -15.30
N THR A 80 -29.74 13.24 -14.56
CA THR A 80 -30.42 14.10 -13.58
C THR A 80 -29.95 13.87 -12.16
N THR A 81 -29.78 12.60 -11.75
CA THR A 81 -29.61 12.25 -10.33
C THR A 81 -28.32 11.46 -10.10
N LEU A 82 -27.33 12.09 -9.44
CA LEU A 82 -26.07 11.43 -9.08
C LEU A 82 -26.32 10.28 -8.09
N THR A 83 -26.09 9.05 -8.54
CA THR A 83 -26.41 7.80 -7.85
C THR A 83 -25.21 6.86 -7.92
N ASP A 84 -25.09 5.93 -6.98
CA ASP A 84 -24.16 4.81 -7.13
C ASP A 84 -24.75 3.76 -8.08
N LEU A 85 -24.20 3.70 -9.31
CA LEU A 85 -24.63 2.77 -10.36
C LEU A 85 -23.79 1.49 -10.42
N VAL A 86 -22.92 1.26 -9.43
CA VAL A 86 -22.02 0.11 -9.41
C VAL A 86 -22.36 -0.85 -8.26
N SER A 87 -22.90 -0.35 -7.15
CA SER A 87 -23.40 -1.21 -6.08
C SER A 87 -24.75 -1.84 -6.41
N PRO A 88 -24.96 -3.14 -6.10
CA PRO A 88 -26.28 -3.74 -6.11
C PRO A 88 -27.24 -3.00 -5.17
N LYS A 89 -28.46 -2.73 -5.65
CA LYS A 89 -29.53 -2.12 -4.84
C LYS A 89 -30.38 -3.18 -4.13
N PHE A 90 -30.59 -4.32 -4.77
CA PHE A 90 -31.33 -5.47 -4.23
C PHE A 90 -30.36 -6.63 -4.07
N SER A 91 -29.68 -6.66 -2.93
CA SER A 91 -28.71 -7.71 -2.61
C SER A 91 -29.40 -8.93 -1.99
N GLY A 92 -29.17 -10.11 -2.57
CA GLY A 92 -29.27 -11.39 -1.86
C GLY A 92 -28.10 -11.65 -0.91
N TYR A 93 -28.06 -12.81 -0.25
CA TYR A 93 -27.03 -13.23 0.71
C TYR A 93 -25.60 -13.21 0.13
N ASP A 94 -25.37 -13.83 -1.04
CA ASP A 94 -24.03 -13.93 -1.65
C ASP A 94 -23.71 -12.76 -2.61
N SER A 95 -24.73 -12.01 -3.03
CA SER A 95 -24.61 -10.94 -4.03
C SER A 95 -23.77 -9.70 -3.65
N PRO A 96 -23.50 -9.34 -2.38
CA PRO A 96 -22.65 -8.20 -2.06
C PRO A 96 -21.20 -8.38 -2.56
N ARG A 97 -20.81 -9.61 -2.90
CA ARG A 97 -19.51 -9.96 -3.47
C ARG A 97 -19.46 -9.76 -5.00
N LEU A 98 -20.61 -9.60 -5.66
CA LEU A 98 -20.72 -9.36 -7.10
C LEU A 98 -20.72 -7.86 -7.37
N ARG A 99 -19.54 -7.26 -7.30
CA ARG A 99 -19.42 -5.81 -7.43
C ARG A 99 -18.13 -5.44 -8.17
N LEU A 100 -18.30 -4.78 -9.30
CA LEU A 100 -17.22 -4.02 -9.94
C LEU A 100 -16.87 -2.82 -9.06
N THR A 101 -15.69 -2.25 -9.23
CA THR A 101 -15.34 -0.99 -8.59
C THR A 101 -15.26 0.13 -9.64
N TYR A 102 -15.39 1.40 -9.25
CA TYR A 102 -15.27 2.48 -10.24
C TYR A 102 -13.83 2.60 -10.73
N GLN A 103 -12.86 2.18 -9.93
CA GLN A 103 -11.47 2.03 -10.32
C GLN A 103 -11.33 0.96 -11.41
N ASP A 104 -11.94 -0.21 -11.28
CA ASP A 104 -11.89 -1.24 -12.33
C ASP A 104 -12.45 -0.70 -13.65
N ILE A 105 -13.59 0.00 -13.59
CA ILE A 105 -14.25 0.60 -14.75
C ILE A 105 -13.37 1.69 -15.37
N SER A 106 -12.79 2.57 -14.55
CA SER A 106 -11.85 3.62 -15.00
C SER A 106 -10.68 3.00 -15.74
N GLU A 107 -10.03 2.03 -15.12
CA GLU A 107 -8.82 1.45 -15.66
C GLU A 107 -9.10 0.64 -16.93
N ARG A 108 -10.21 -0.10 -16.97
CA ARG A 108 -10.65 -0.77 -18.19
C ARG A 108 -10.92 0.23 -19.31
N PHE A 109 -11.62 1.34 -19.05
CA PHE A 109 -12.01 2.28 -20.11
C PHE A 109 -10.86 3.16 -20.61
N PHE A 110 -9.89 3.50 -19.74
CA PHE A 110 -8.83 4.45 -20.09
C PHE A 110 -7.45 3.82 -20.34
N TYR A 111 -7.18 2.60 -19.84
CA TYR A 111 -5.84 1.99 -19.91
C TYR A 111 -5.75 0.65 -20.65
N SER A 112 -6.87 -0.08 -20.83
CA SER A 112 -6.81 -1.41 -21.48
C SER A 112 -6.51 -1.37 -22.99
N GLY A 113 -6.65 -0.21 -23.65
CA GLY A 113 -6.58 -0.08 -25.11
C GLY A 113 -7.77 -0.71 -25.87
N LYS A 114 -8.70 -1.38 -25.18
CA LYS A 114 -9.90 -1.96 -25.77
C LYS A 114 -10.97 -0.87 -26.00
N PRO A 115 -11.86 -1.00 -27.00
CA PRO A 115 -12.94 -0.05 -27.23
C PRO A 115 -13.82 0.17 -25.99
N ILE A 116 -14.34 1.39 -25.86
CA ILE A 116 -15.31 1.72 -24.80
C ILE A 116 -16.65 1.03 -25.16
N PRO A 117 -17.22 0.20 -24.26
CA PRO A 117 -18.50 -0.45 -24.52
C PRO A 117 -19.65 0.56 -24.48
N LYS A 118 -20.81 0.17 -25.01
CA LYS A 118 -22.06 0.94 -24.94
C LYS A 118 -22.79 0.75 -23.62
N ALA A 119 -22.63 -0.41 -22.99
CA ALA A 119 -23.21 -0.70 -21.68
C ALA A 119 -22.35 -1.71 -20.92
N ILE A 120 -22.47 -1.68 -19.58
CA ILE A 120 -21.83 -2.64 -18.68
C ILE A 120 -22.85 -3.20 -17.70
N PHE A 121 -22.68 -4.47 -17.30
CA PHE A 121 -23.47 -5.06 -16.23
C PHE A 121 -22.77 -4.83 -14.89
N THR A 122 -23.40 -4.02 -14.04
CA THR A 122 -22.93 -3.76 -12.67
C THR A 122 -23.78 -4.46 -11.62
N GLY A 123 -24.96 -4.96 -12.00
CA GLY A 123 -25.96 -5.43 -11.04
C GLY A 123 -26.74 -4.31 -10.35
N TYR A 124 -26.54 -3.05 -10.76
CA TYR A 124 -27.36 -1.93 -10.29
C TYR A 124 -28.84 -2.15 -10.63
N ASP A 125 -29.71 -2.05 -9.62
CA ASP A 125 -31.15 -2.29 -9.76
C ASP A 125 -31.51 -3.71 -10.27
N PHE A 126 -30.58 -4.66 -10.19
CA PHE A 126 -30.84 -6.07 -10.49
C PHE A 126 -31.32 -6.83 -9.25
N HIS A 127 -32.35 -7.65 -9.40
CA HIS A 127 -32.95 -8.44 -8.33
C HIS A 127 -32.24 -9.78 -8.10
N TYR A 128 -31.06 -9.75 -7.49
CA TYR A 128 -30.32 -10.98 -7.15
C TYR A 128 -31.12 -11.91 -6.25
N ASP A 129 -31.87 -11.34 -5.30
CA ASP A 129 -32.78 -12.00 -4.37
C ASP A 129 -33.85 -12.87 -5.06
N ARG A 130 -34.31 -12.45 -6.24
CA ARG A 130 -35.34 -13.17 -7.01
C ARG A 130 -34.75 -14.24 -7.92
N HIS A 131 -33.53 -14.03 -8.41
CA HIS A 131 -32.91 -14.91 -9.39
C HIS A 131 -31.89 -15.85 -8.77
N PHE A 132 -30.77 -15.37 -8.25
CA PHE A 132 -29.62 -16.24 -7.99
C PHE A 132 -29.39 -16.57 -6.51
N ASP A 133 -30.00 -15.81 -5.61
CA ASP A 133 -29.78 -15.93 -4.17
C ASP A 133 -30.15 -17.30 -3.61
N ASP A 134 -29.50 -17.81 -2.58
CA ASP A 134 -29.76 -19.15 -1.99
C ASP A 134 -29.58 -20.36 -2.94
N GLY A 135 -29.14 -20.15 -4.19
CA GLY A 135 -29.05 -21.23 -5.19
C GLY A 135 -28.12 -22.37 -4.76
N ASN A 136 -27.07 -22.08 -3.99
CA ASN A 136 -26.19 -23.09 -3.40
C ASN A 136 -26.94 -23.98 -2.40
N TYR A 137 -27.68 -23.36 -1.47
CA TYR A 137 -28.48 -24.08 -0.49
C TYR A 137 -29.58 -24.91 -1.16
N ILE A 138 -30.39 -24.30 -2.04
CA ILE A 138 -31.50 -24.99 -2.72
C ILE A 138 -30.96 -26.12 -3.60
N GLY A 139 -29.91 -25.84 -4.38
CA GLY A 139 -29.30 -26.83 -5.26
C GLY A 139 -28.78 -28.04 -4.48
N HIS A 140 -27.95 -27.83 -3.47
CA HIS A 140 -27.29 -28.95 -2.79
C HIS A 140 -28.19 -29.62 -1.74
N VAL A 141 -28.96 -28.86 -0.97
CA VAL A 141 -29.73 -29.37 0.17
C VAL A 141 -31.11 -29.88 -0.27
N ASP A 142 -31.86 -29.07 -1.02
CA ASP A 142 -33.26 -29.40 -1.34
C ASP A 142 -33.36 -30.30 -2.58
N LEU A 143 -32.45 -30.14 -3.54
CA LEU A 143 -32.53 -30.80 -4.84
C LEU A 143 -31.47 -31.89 -5.06
N GLY A 144 -30.47 -32.00 -4.18
CA GLY A 144 -29.38 -32.95 -4.33
C GLY A 144 -28.61 -32.80 -5.64
N ILE A 145 -28.53 -31.57 -6.17
CA ILE A 145 -27.80 -31.30 -7.42
C ILE A 145 -26.33 -31.71 -7.23
N THR A 146 -25.83 -32.49 -8.18
CA THR A 146 -24.43 -32.94 -8.24
C THR A 146 -23.44 -31.77 -8.22
N GLN A 147 -22.23 -31.99 -7.70
CA GLN A 147 -21.14 -31.01 -7.75
C GLN A 147 -20.50 -30.89 -9.15
N ASP A 148 -20.81 -31.82 -10.06
CA ASP A 148 -20.30 -31.83 -11.43
C ASP A 148 -20.98 -30.74 -12.28
N VAL A 149 -20.22 -29.71 -12.64
CA VAL A 149 -20.68 -28.53 -13.40
C VAL A 149 -21.29 -28.93 -14.74
N SER A 150 -20.70 -29.91 -15.43
CA SER A 150 -21.18 -30.36 -16.75
C SER A 150 -22.59 -30.95 -16.67
N LYS A 151 -22.87 -31.71 -15.61
CA LYS A 151 -24.21 -32.27 -15.35
C LYS A 151 -25.20 -31.19 -14.95
N LYS A 152 -24.78 -30.15 -14.21
CA LYS A 152 -25.64 -29.00 -13.90
C LYS A 152 -26.07 -28.31 -15.19
N ILE A 153 -25.14 -28.03 -16.09
CA ILE A 153 -25.41 -27.42 -17.40
C ILE A 153 -26.38 -28.27 -18.21
N GLN A 154 -26.12 -29.58 -18.31
CA GLN A 154 -27.01 -30.50 -19.02
C GLN A 154 -28.43 -30.44 -18.44
N TRP A 155 -28.57 -30.44 -17.13
CA TRP A 155 -29.88 -30.40 -16.49
C TRP A 155 -30.64 -29.09 -16.79
N ALA A 156 -29.96 -27.95 -16.75
CA ALA A 156 -30.53 -26.66 -17.15
C ALA A 156 -30.99 -26.67 -18.62
N ASN A 157 -30.16 -27.21 -19.52
CA ASN A 157 -30.45 -27.28 -20.95
C ASN A 157 -31.60 -28.24 -21.29
N ASP A 158 -31.70 -29.37 -20.58
CA ASP A 158 -32.77 -30.36 -20.75
C ASP A 158 -34.11 -29.85 -20.19
N ASN A 159 -34.10 -28.82 -19.34
CA ASN A 159 -35.27 -28.33 -18.61
C ASN A 159 -35.35 -26.78 -18.61
N PRO A 160 -35.37 -26.12 -19.79
CA PRO A 160 -35.19 -24.66 -19.91
C PRO A 160 -36.30 -23.84 -19.26
N ASP A 161 -37.53 -24.36 -19.23
CA ASP A 161 -38.72 -23.67 -18.70
C ASP A 161 -39.13 -24.19 -17.31
N LYS A 162 -38.32 -25.07 -16.70
CA LYS A 162 -38.69 -25.68 -15.42
C LYS A 162 -38.57 -24.67 -14.29
N GLU A 163 -39.64 -24.55 -13.51
CA GLU A 163 -39.66 -23.80 -12.26
C GLU A 163 -39.68 -24.74 -11.05
N MET A 164 -39.05 -24.30 -9.97
CA MET A 164 -38.88 -25.03 -8.73
C MET A 164 -39.43 -24.20 -7.57
N PRO A 165 -40.17 -24.82 -6.63
CA PRO A 165 -40.61 -24.13 -5.43
C PRO A 165 -39.41 -23.79 -4.55
N VAL A 166 -39.35 -22.56 -4.05
CA VAL A 166 -38.31 -22.09 -3.14
C VAL A 166 -38.91 -21.90 -1.76
N ARG A 167 -38.42 -22.65 -0.76
CA ARG A 167 -38.89 -22.52 0.62
C ARG A 167 -38.12 -21.41 1.33
N GLY A 168 -38.84 -20.51 2.00
CA GLY A 168 -38.24 -19.53 2.92
C GLY A 168 -37.67 -18.27 2.26
N ASN A 169 -37.69 -18.13 0.94
CA ASN A 169 -37.32 -16.87 0.29
C ASN A 169 -38.49 -15.88 0.37
N LYS A 170 -38.24 -14.70 0.96
CA LYS A 170 -39.26 -13.66 1.21
C LYS A 170 -39.83 -13.04 -0.07
N TYR A 171 -39.14 -13.15 -1.19
CA TYR A 171 -39.41 -12.38 -2.41
C TYR A 171 -39.87 -13.22 -3.59
N CYS A 172 -39.77 -14.56 -3.50
CA CYS A 172 -40.09 -15.45 -4.59
C CYS A 172 -40.45 -16.86 -4.11
N ASN A 173 -41.61 -17.38 -4.53
CA ASN A 173 -42.08 -18.73 -4.16
C ASN A 173 -41.70 -19.79 -5.21
N MET A 174 -41.36 -19.38 -6.43
CA MET A 174 -41.05 -20.24 -7.58
C MET A 174 -39.90 -19.63 -8.37
N ARG A 175 -38.90 -20.42 -8.73
CA ARG A 175 -37.73 -19.93 -9.46
C ARG A 175 -37.33 -20.87 -10.58
N SER A 176 -36.84 -20.32 -11.68
CA SER A 176 -36.33 -21.15 -12.77
C SER A 176 -35.17 -22.05 -12.31
N LEU A 177 -35.13 -23.28 -12.81
CA LEU A 177 -34.03 -24.21 -12.56
C LEU A 177 -32.70 -23.61 -13.01
N LEU A 178 -32.69 -22.88 -14.12
CA LEU A 178 -31.52 -22.18 -14.64
C LEU A 178 -30.95 -21.20 -13.60
N ASP A 179 -31.81 -20.37 -12.98
CA ASP A 179 -31.35 -19.41 -11.98
C ASP A 179 -30.83 -20.11 -10.71
N ILE A 180 -31.41 -21.24 -10.31
CA ILE A 180 -30.90 -22.07 -9.19
C ILE A 180 -29.52 -22.64 -9.52
N ILE A 181 -29.34 -23.16 -10.74
CA ILE A 181 -28.06 -23.74 -11.18
C ILE A 181 -26.97 -22.69 -11.22
N ILE A 182 -27.24 -21.52 -11.82
CA ILE A 182 -26.34 -20.37 -11.80
C ILE A 182 -26.05 -19.95 -10.35
N GLY A 183 -27.09 -19.83 -9.53
CA GLY A 183 -27.01 -19.50 -8.12
C GLY A 183 -26.16 -20.47 -7.30
N SER A 184 -26.14 -21.75 -7.67
CA SER A 184 -25.35 -22.77 -6.97
C SER A 184 -23.84 -22.57 -7.12
N GLU A 185 -23.42 -21.86 -8.16
CA GLU A 185 -22.02 -21.60 -8.51
C GLU A 185 -21.62 -20.13 -8.32
N MET A 186 -22.37 -19.38 -7.50
CA MET A 186 -22.12 -17.96 -7.23
C MET A 186 -20.69 -17.70 -6.77
N LEU A 187 -20.17 -18.50 -5.83
CA LEU A 187 -18.86 -18.28 -5.21
C LEU A 187 -17.70 -18.81 -6.05
N PHE A 188 -17.92 -19.89 -6.80
CA PHE A 188 -16.84 -20.64 -7.46
C PHE A 188 -16.65 -20.27 -8.92
N ILE A 189 -17.71 -19.85 -9.63
CA ILE A 189 -17.64 -19.51 -11.05
C ILE A 189 -18.10 -18.09 -11.32
N ILE A 190 -19.25 -17.68 -10.77
CA ILE A 190 -19.81 -16.36 -11.11
C ILE A 190 -19.00 -15.22 -10.48
N GLN A 191 -18.65 -15.30 -9.20
CA GLN A 191 -17.84 -14.29 -8.53
C GLN A 191 -16.46 -14.12 -9.18
N PRO A 192 -15.67 -15.19 -9.46
CA PRO A 192 -14.40 -15.06 -10.17
C PRO A 192 -14.52 -14.49 -11.60
N GLY A 193 -15.64 -14.74 -12.29
CA GLY A 193 -15.92 -14.17 -13.60
C GLY A 193 -16.58 -12.78 -13.57
N PHE A 194 -16.96 -12.27 -12.40
CA PHE A 194 -17.61 -10.96 -12.23
C PHE A 194 -16.60 -9.82 -12.30
N ASN A 195 -15.96 -9.71 -13.47
CA ASN A 195 -14.98 -8.69 -13.79
C ASN A 195 -15.20 -8.20 -15.23
N ILE A 196 -14.40 -7.23 -15.67
CA ILE A 196 -14.45 -6.66 -17.02
C ILE A 196 -13.11 -6.79 -17.75
N ILE A 197 -12.28 -7.75 -17.34
CA ILE A 197 -10.99 -8.04 -17.98
C ILE A 197 -11.24 -8.50 -19.41
N GLY A 198 -12.08 -9.52 -19.61
CA GLY A 198 -12.44 -10.08 -20.91
C GLY A 198 -13.67 -9.45 -21.58
N ASP A 199 -14.15 -8.30 -21.09
CA ASP A 199 -15.39 -7.67 -21.55
C ASP A 199 -16.66 -8.55 -21.46
N GLN A 200 -16.62 -9.62 -20.67
CA GLN A 200 -17.72 -10.57 -20.56
C GLN A 200 -19.00 -9.95 -19.98
N LEU A 201 -18.88 -8.87 -19.19
CA LEU A 201 -19.98 -8.08 -18.63
C LEU A 201 -20.23 -6.77 -19.38
N THR A 202 -19.95 -6.72 -20.68
CA THR A 202 -20.13 -5.51 -21.51
C THR A 202 -20.97 -5.75 -22.77
N ILE A 203 -21.44 -4.67 -23.39
CA ILE A 203 -22.12 -4.67 -24.68
C ILE A 203 -21.44 -3.66 -25.63
N PRO A 204 -20.97 -4.05 -26.83
CA PRO A 204 -20.84 -5.44 -27.29
C PRO A 204 -19.79 -6.19 -26.48
N LYS A 205 -19.92 -7.52 -26.41
CA LYS A 205 -18.85 -8.39 -25.89
C LYS A 205 -17.69 -8.43 -26.90
N SER A 206 -16.45 -8.47 -26.42
CA SER A 206 -15.28 -8.67 -27.28
C SER A 206 -15.11 -10.14 -27.67
N THR A 207 -15.37 -11.07 -26.75
CA THR A 207 -15.23 -12.52 -26.92
C THR A 207 -16.33 -13.29 -26.16
N ASN A 208 -16.54 -14.55 -26.53
CA ASN A 208 -17.38 -15.49 -25.80
C ASN A 208 -16.60 -16.31 -24.77
N ILE A 209 -15.27 -16.21 -24.73
CA ILE A 209 -14.44 -16.88 -23.72
C ILE A 209 -14.32 -15.91 -22.53
N PRO A 210 -14.93 -16.21 -21.38
CA PRO A 210 -14.85 -15.32 -20.22
C PRO A 210 -13.48 -15.43 -19.55
N GLU A 211 -12.98 -14.31 -19.04
CA GLU A 211 -11.78 -14.27 -18.20
C GLU A 211 -12.18 -14.56 -16.74
N LEU A 212 -12.08 -15.82 -16.34
CA LEU A 212 -12.41 -16.27 -14.99
C LEU A 212 -11.14 -16.20 -14.12
N CYS A 213 -11.18 -15.42 -13.03
CA CYS A 213 -10.10 -15.34 -12.03
C CYS A 213 -10.07 -16.59 -11.12
N ILE A 214 -10.07 -17.78 -11.73
CA ILE A 214 -9.97 -19.09 -11.08
C ILE A 214 -8.62 -19.66 -11.49
N TYR A 215 -7.72 -19.82 -10.53
CA TYR A 215 -6.37 -20.28 -10.80
C TYR A 215 -6.23 -21.77 -10.48
N GLN A 216 -5.37 -22.49 -11.21
CA GLN A 216 -5.20 -23.96 -11.12
C GLN A 216 -6.44 -24.77 -11.51
N ARG A 217 -7.15 -24.36 -12.57
CA ARG A 217 -8.30 -25.09 -13.10
C ARG A 217 -7.88 -26.45 -13.67
N SER A 218 -8.67 -27.49 -13.40
CA SER A 218 -8.51 -28.77 -14.10
C SER A 218 -8.89 -28.60 -15.58
N PRO A 219 -8.06 -29.04 -16.54
CA PRO A 219 -8.34 -28.89 -17.97
C PRO A 219 -9.72 -29.41 -18.38
N GLU A 220 -10.15 -30.53 -17.83
CA GLU A 220 -11.47 -31.13 -18.06
C GLU A 220 -12.68 -30.29 -17.60
N ASN A 221 -12.49 -29.30 -16.71
CA ASN A 221 -13.58 -28.45 -16.22
C ASN A 221 -13.67 -27.10 -16.95
N ILE A 222 -12.62 -26.70 -17.70
CA ILE A 222 -12.50 -25.35 -18.25
C ILE A 222 -13.70 -24.99 -19.13
N ASP A 223 -14.08 -25.89 -20.03
CA ASP A 223 -15.17 -25.65 -20.98
C ASP A 223 -16.51 -25.51 -20.26
N SER A 224 -16.82 -26.40 -19.31
CA SER A 224 -18.06 -26.38 -18.54
C SER A 224 -18.17 -25.13 -17.66
N GLU A 225 -17.09 -24.73 -16.99
CA GLU A 225 -17.06 -23.50 -16.19
C GLU A 225 -17.29 -22.25 -17.06
N ASN A 226 -16.65 -22.19 -18.23
CA ASN A 226 -16.83 -21.10 -19.20
C ASN A 226 -18.27 -21.08 -19.76
N GLU A 227 -18.84 -22.25 -20.04
CA GLU A 227 -20.23 -22.38 -20.51
C GLU A 227 -21.21 -21.91 -19.43
N LEU A 228 -21.06 -22.36 -18.18
CA LEU A 228 -21.93 -21.94 -17.09
C LEU A 228 -21.86 -20.42 -16.85
N PHE A 229 -20.68 -19.82 -16.89
CA PHE A 229 -20.56 -18.36 -16.79
C PHE A 229 -21.25 -17.66 -17.97
N ASN A 230 -21.14 -18.20 -19.19
CA ASN A 230 -21.86 -17.66 -20.33
C ASN A 230 -23.38 -17.82 -20.21
N MET A 231 -23.88 -18.88 -19.57
CA MET A 231 -25.29 -19.02 -19.24
C MET A 231 -25.74 -17.90 -18.30
N PHE A 232 -24.95 -17.57 -17.27
CA PHE A 232 -25.20 -16.41 -16.41
C PHE A 232 -25.28 -15.11 -17.22
N VAL A 233 -24.28 -14.84 -18.07
CA VAL A 233 -24.29 -13.60 -18.86
C VAL A 233 -25.49 -13.53 -19.81
N LYS A 234 -25.83 -14.64 -20.47
CA LYS A 234 -27.02 -14.72 -21.33
C LYS A 234 -28.28 -14.47 -20.53
N ARG A 235 -28.36 -15.04 -19.32
CA ARG A 235 -29.51 -14.87 -18.43
C ARG A 235 -29.69 -13.42 -18.01
N VAL A 236 -28.65 -12.73 -17.53
CA VAL A 236 -28.76 -11.32 -17.10
C VAL A 236 -28.98 -10.35 -18.26
N LYS A 237 -28.68 -10.72 -19.51
CA LYS A 237 -29.06 -9.94 -20.69
C LYS A 237 -30.56 -9.98 -21.00
N ASN A 238 -31.20 -11.10 -20.68
CA ASN A 238 -32.62 -11.32 -20.92
C ASN A 238 -33.51 -10.86 -19.76
N LEU A 239 -32.91 -10.62 -18.59
CA LEU A 239 -33.59 -10.13 -17.40
C LEU A 239 -33.56 -8.60 -17.33
N GLU A 240 -34.46 -8.05 -16.51
CA GLU A 240 -34.55 -6.62 -16.32
C GLU A 240 -33.54 -6.11 -15.27
N GLY A 241 -32.83 -5.03 -15.60
CA GLY A 241 -31.95 -4.32 -14.66
C GLY A 241 -30.48 -4.76 -14.75
N GLY A 242 -29.63 -4.17 -13.92
CA GLY A 242 -28.20 -4.49 -13.84
C GLY A 242 -27.31 -3.92 -14.93
N TRP A 243 -27.86 -3.61 -16.11
CA TRP A 243 -27.15 -2.95 -17.21
C TRP A 243 -27.23 -1.43 -17.09
N VAL A 244 -26.09 -0.77 -17.21
CA VAL A 244 -25.96 0.69 -17.23
C VAL A 244 -25.30 1.15 -18.51
N ASP A 245 -25.83 2.21 -19.11
CA ASP A 245 -25.31 2.78 -20.35
C ASP A 245 -23.99 3.51 -20.08
N VAL A 246 -23.08 3.46 -21.05
CA VAL A 246 -21.77 4.11 -21.00
C VAL A 246 -21.74 5.22 -22.04
N ILE A 247 -21.53 6.46 -21.58
CA ILE A 247 -21.63 7.65 -22.42
C ILE A 247 -20.32 8.45 -22.28
N PRO A 248 -19.39 8.33 -23.24
CA PRO A 248 -18.15 9.12 -23.23
C PRO A 248 -18.43 10.61 -23.38
N TYR A 249 -17.77 11.43 -22.56
CA TYR A 249 -17.80 12.90 -22.70
C TYR A 249 -16.51 13.42 -23.34
N ASN A 250 -15.35 12.99 -22.83
CA ASN A 250 -14.03 13.29 -23.37
C ASN A 250 -13.04 12.16 -23.04
N ASP A 251 -11.76 12.33 -23.38
CA ASP A 251 -10.70 11.32 -23.16
C ASP A 251 -10.43 10.97 -21.68
N ASN A 252 -10.99 11.73 -20.74
CA ASN A 252 -10.75 11.62 -19.31
C ASN A 252 -12.01 11.48 -18.46
N LEU A 253 -13.21 11.58 -19.05
CA LEU A 253 -14.48 11.59 -18.33
C LEU A 253 -15.54 10.83 -19.12
N ILE A 254 -16.14 9.84 -18.44
CA ILE A 254 -17.21 8.99 -18.97
C ILE A 254 -18.36 8.99 -17.97
N PHE A 255 -19.59 9.06 -18.45
CA PHE A 255 -20.79 8.92 -17.64
C PHE A 255 -21.34 7.49 -17.71
N LEU A 256 -21.81 7.01 -16.56
CA LEU A 256 -22.65 5.83 -16.47
C LEU A 256 -24.09 6.31 -16.29
N LYS A 257 -25.04 5.73 -17.02
CA LYS A 257 -26.44 6.12 -16.97
C LYS A 257 -27.36 4.93 -16.63
N GLY A 258 -28.21 5.13 -15.63
CA GLY A 258 -29.31 4.25 -15.28
C GLY A 258 -30.59 4.59 -16.06
N LYS A 259 -31.59 3.72 -15.96
CA LYS A 259 -32.82 3.79 -16.77
C LYS A 259 -33.65 5.06 -16.57
N ASN A 260 -33.69 5.63 -15.36
CA ASN A 260 -34.57 6.75 -15.01
C ASN A 260 -33.81 8.08 -14.87
N GLY A 261 -32.66 8.20 -15.54
CA GLY A 261 -31.81 9.39 -15.50
C GLY A 261 -30.89 9.46 -14.27
N GLU A 262 -30.81 8.40 -13.48
CA GLU A 262 -29.71 8.23 -12.54
C GLU A 262 -28.39 8.19 -13.30
N TYR A 263 -27.34 8.79 -12.73
CA TYR A 263 -26.02 8.76 -13.34
C TYR A 263 -24.92 8.62 -12.30
N SER A 264 -23.80 8.06 -12.73
CA SER A 264 -22.50 8.17 -12.08
C SER A 264 -21.49 8.69 -13.10
N PHE A 265 -20.29 9.00 -12.67
CA PHE A 265 -19.20 9.32 -13.58
C PHE A 265 -17.92 8.61 -13.17
N VAL A 266 -17.10 8.34 -14.19
CA VAL A 266 -15.79 7.70 -14.08
C VAL A 266 -14.78 8.64 -14.73
N PHE A 267 -13.66 8.88 -14.06
CA PHE A 267 -12.59 9.70 -14.61
C PHE A 267 -11.29 8.91 -14.73
N ARG A 268 -10.39 9.36 -15.61
CA ARG A 268 -9.11 8.70 -15.84
C ARG A 268 -8.24 8.71 -14.58
N ASN A 269 -7.59 7.57 -14.32
CA ASN A 269 -6.75 7.36 -13.14
C ASN A 269 -7.49 7.44 -11.78
N GLN A 270 -8.76 7.07 -11.75
CA GLN A 270 -9.57 7.06 -10.54
C GLN A 270 -9.09 6.00 -9.54
N ARG A 271 -9.25 6.28 -8.24
CA ARG A 271 -9.04 5.33 -7.14
C ARG A 271 -10.29 5.26 -6.28
N ASP A 272 -10.65 4.08 -5.81
CA ASP A 272 -11.81 3.93 -4.91
C ASP A 272 -11.47 4.12 -3.44
N LYS A 273 -10.19 4.00 -3.10
CA LYS A 273 -9.70 4.13 -1.72
C LYS A 273 -8.66 5.23 -1.64
N LEU A 274 -8.68 5.95 -0.51
CA LEU A 274 -7.58 6.81 -0.12
C LEU A 274 -6.34 5.96 0.11
N PHE A 275 -5.15 6.44 -0.28
CA PHE A 275 -3.90 5.78 0.08
C PHE A 275 -3.82 5.65 1.61
N GLN A 276 -3.60 4.43 2.10
CA GLN A 276 -3.41 4.18 3.51
C GLN A 276 -1.94 4.33 3.84
N HIS A 277 -1.61 5.40 4.57
CA HIS A 277 -0.28 5.54 5.15
C HIS A 277 -0.06 4.43 6.18
N ASP A 278 1.16 3.91 6.25
CA ASP A 278 1.49 2.84 7.19
C ASP A 278 1.43 3.39 8.62
N SER A 279 0.66 2.72 9.47
CA SER A 279 0.50 3.12 10.87
C SER A 279 1.81 3.03 11.65
N GLN A 280 2.79 2.26 11.16
CA GLN A 280 4.15 2.23 11.72
C GLN A 280 4.89 3.56 11.53
N PHE A 281 4.58 4.34 10.50
CA PHE A 281 5.26 5.61 10.19
C PHE A 281 4.47 6.84 10.63
N GLU A 282 3.14 6.71 10.72
CA GLU A 282 2.30 7.78 11.23
C GLU A 282 2.51 8.06 12.73
N PRO A 283 2.40 9.33 13.16
CA PRO A 283 2.26 10.56 12.37
C PRO A 283 3.61 11.27 12.13
N TYR A 284 4.71 10.60 12.45
CA TYR A 284 6.04 11.20 12.54
C TYR A 284 6.74 11.32 11.18
N LEU A 285 6.40 10.48 10.21
CA LEU A 285 6.89 10.61 8.84
C LEU A 285 5.75 10.87 7.86
N ARG A 286 6.01 11.77 6.92
CA ARG A 286 5.21 11.97 5.70
C ARG A 286 5.43 10.81 4.74
N LEU A 287 4.53 10.67 3.77
CA LEU A 287 4.65 9.68 2.69
C LEU A 287 6.00 9.85 1.99
N SER A 288 6.39 11.08 1.66
CA SER A 288 7.64 11.40 0.97
C SER A 288 8.91 11.20 1.79
N GLU A 289 8.83 11.14 3.12
CA GLU A 289 9.99 11.06 4.01
C GLU A 289 10.47 9.64 4.25
N ILE A 290 9.80 8.66 3.64
CA ILE A 290 10.17 7.25 3.72
C ILE A 290 11.08 6.91 2.54
N PRO A 291 12.35 6.54 2.80
CA PRO A 291 13.31 6.22 1.75
C PRO A 291 12.86 5.05 0.85
N SER A 292 13.36 5.04 -0.39
CA SER A 292 13.07 4.02 -1.40
C SER A 292 13.49 2.60 -0.99
N PHE A 293 14.54 2.47 -0.16
CA PHE A 293 15.00 1.16 0.30
C PHE A 293 13.99 0.45 1.21
N VAL A 294 12.96 1.16 1.71
CA VAL A 294 11.79 0.56 2.36
C VAL A 294 10.86 0.03 1.26
N ASP A 295 11.32 -1.03 0.61
CA ASP A 295 10.85 -1.50 -0.70
C ASP A 295 9.33 -1.72 -0.76
N ASP A 296 8.75 -2.47 0.18
CA ASP A 296 7.32 -2.75 0.21
C ASP A 296 6.47 -1.47 0.26
N TYR A 297 6.93 -0.48 1.02
CA TYR A 297 6.24 0.78 1.15
C TYR A 297 6.44 1.66 -0.09
N HIS A 298 7.64 1.67 -0.65
CA HIS A 298 7.93 2.36 -1.92
C HIS A 298 7.08 1.81 -3.06
N PHE A 299 6.99 0.48 -3.20
CA PHE A 299 6.12 -0.17 -4.17
C PHE A 299 4.65 0.23 -3.99
N LYS A 300 4.12 0.20 -2.75
CA LYS A 300 2.74 0.65 -2.48
C LYS A 300 2.50 2.10 -2.93
N ARG A 301 3.45 3.00 -2.66
CA ARG A 301 3.37 4.40 -3.11
C ARG A 301 3.38 4.49 -4.64
N TRP A 302 4.37 3.89 -5.29
CA TRP A 302 4.47 3.87 -6.75
C TRP A 302 3.18 3.31 -7.37
N TYR A 303 2.74 2.15 -6.89
CA TYR A 303 1.55 1.48 -7.37
C TYR A 303 0.27 2.28 -7.15
N TYR A 304 0.22 3.22 -6.20
CA TYR A 304 -0.95 4.09 -6.00
C TYR A 304 -0.86 5.38 -6.82
N PHE A 305 0.27 6.08 -6.74
CA PHE A 305 0.43 7.46 -7.21
C PHE A 305 0.95 7.57 -8.63
N GLU A 306 1.74 6.60 -9.09
CA GLU A 306 2.50 6.69 -10.34
C GLU A 306 2.04 5.66 -11.37
N TYR A 307 1.63 4.47 -10.93
CA TYR A 307 1.16 3.44 -11.84
C TYR A 307 -0.15 3.84 -12.55
N GLU A 308 -0.11 3.82 -13.88
CA GLU A 308 -1.23 4.06 -14.78
C GLU A 308 -1.42 2.82 -15.67
N GLY A 309 -2.42 2.01 -15.36
CA GLY A 309 -2.66 0.73 -16.04
C GLY A 309 -3.93 0.06 -15.55
N PHE A 310 -4.14 -1.20 -15.95
CA PHE A 310 -5.34 -1.96 -15.61
C PHE A 310 -5.04 -3.03 -14.56
N ARG A 311 -5.06 -2.60 -13.30
CA ARG A 311 -4.60 -3.38 -12.14
C ARG A 311 -5.29 -4.72 -11.99
N ALA A 312 -6.58 -4.81 -12.31
CA ALA A 312 -7.30 -6.08 -12.27
C ALA A 312 -6.79 -7.07 -13.34
N GLU A 313 -6.54 -6.59 -14.56
CA GLU A 313 -5.97 -7.42 -15.63
C GLU A 313 -4.51 -7.79 -15.33
N ASP A 314 -3.73 -6.87 -14.77
CA ASP A 314 -2.34 -7.14 -14.43
C ASP A 314 -2.20 -8.11 -13.25
N LEU A 315 -3.04 -7.99 -12.23
CA LEU A 315 -3.11 -8.98 -11.15
C LEU A 315 -3.48 -10.36 -11.70
N HIS A 316 -4.46 -10.42 -12.59
CA HIS A 316 -4.86 -11.68 -13.23
C HIS A 316 -3.70 -12.33 -13.99
N LYS A 317 -2.98 -11.57 -14.83
CA LYS A 317 -1.78 -12.05 -15.55
C LYS A 317 -0.66 -12.47 -14.60
N ALA A 318 -0.46 -11.75 -13.50
CA ALA A 318 0.55 -12.09 -12.51
C ALA A 318 0.23 -13.42 -11.81
N GLU A 319 -1.02 -13.62 -11.42
CA GLU A 319 -1.51 -14.88 -10.84
C GLU A 319 -1.35 -16.03 -11.83
N ASP A 320 -1.81 -15.87 -13.07
CA ASP A 320 -1.66 -16.89 -14.12
C ASP A 320 -0.20 -17.31 -14.30
N SER A 321 0.70 -16.32 -14.45
CA SER A 321 2.13 -16.58 -14.60
C SER A 321 2.73 -17.33 -13.40
N PHE A 322 2.31 -17.00 -12.17
CA PHE A 322 2.76 -17.70 -10.97
C PHE A 322 2.33 -19.17 -10.96
N TYR A 323 1.06 -19.46 -11.27
CA TYR A 323 0.55 -20.82 -11.27
C TYR A 323 1.06 -21.65 -12.46
N GLU A 324 1.23 -21.05 -13.64
CA GLU A 324 1.86 -21.68 -14.80
C GLU A 324 3.33 -22.06 -14.53
N SER A 325 4.02 -21.30 -13.68
CA SER A 325 5.40 -21.55 -13.26
C SER A 325 5.52 -22.62 -12.16
N GLY A 326 4.44 -23.33 -11.82
CA GLY A 326 4.41 -24.35 -10.77
C GLY A 326 4.10 -23.80 -9.38
N GLY A 327 3.59 -22.57 -9.27
CA GLY A 327 3.07 -22.00 -8.04
C GLY A 327 1.91 -22.81 -7.44
N SER A 328 1.73 -22.69 -6.12
CA SER A 328 0.70 -23.37 -5.34
C SER A 328 0.27 -22.53 -4.14
N ILE A 329 -0.82 -22.92 -3.48
CA ILE A 329 -1.26 -22.26 -2.23
C ILE A 329 -0.16 -22.35 -1.15
N GLY A 330 0.63 -23.42 -1.11
CA GLY A 330 1.66 -23.64 -0.09
C GLY A 330 2.89 -22.74 -0.20
N ASN A 331 3.14 -22.16 -1.37
CA ASN A 331 4.24 -21.23 -1.63
C ASN A 331 3.76 -19.88 -2.19
N TYR A 332 2.47 -19.55 -2.01
CA TYR A 332 1.92 -18.29 -2.48
C TYR A 332 2.56 -17.11 -1.74
N PRO A 333 3.25 -16.20 -2.45
CA PRO A 333 4.05 -15.15 -1.81
C PRO A 333 3.18 -13.99 -1.30
N GLY A 334 1.89 -13.97 -1.65
CA GLY A 334 0.98 -12.85 -1.41
C GLY A 334 0.92 -11.89 -2.58
N ILE A 335 -0.23 -11.20 -2.73
CA ILE A 335 -0.52 -10.29 -3.84
C ILE A 335 0.56 -9.21 -4.02
N LEU A 336 1.12 -8.69 -2.93
CA LEU A 336 2.10 -7.61 -2.99
C LEU A 336 3.39 -8.08 -3.69
N GLU A 337 3.97 -9.18 -3.24
CA GLU A 337 5.21 -9.73 -3.82
C GLU A 337 4.99 -10.26 -5.23
N LEU A 338 3.81 -10.81 -5.49
CA LEU A 338 3.39 -11.24 -6.82
C LEU A 338 3.40 -10.07 -7.81
N LEU A 339 2.72 -8.96 -7.46
CA LEU A 339 2.68 -7.76 -8.30
C LEU A 339 4.05 -7.09 -8.41
N LYS A 340 4.84 -7.04 -7.32
CA LYS A 340 6.22 -6.53 -7.36
C LYS A 340 7.07 -7.28 -8.38
N SER A 341 6.96 -8.61 -8.38
CA SER A 341 7.67 -9.47 -9.34
C SER A 341 7.20 -9.22 -10.77
N TYR A 342 5.88 -9.16 -10.98
CA TYR A 342 5.27 -8.90 -12.29
C TYR A 342 5.70 -7.54 -12.87
N TYR A 343 5.73 -6.49 -12.05
CA TYR A 343 6.12 -5.14 -12.48
C TYR A 343 7.62 -4.84 -12.36
N HIS A 344 8.47 -5.83 -12.04
CA HIS A 344 9.87 -5.56 -11.66
C HIS A 344 10.58 -4.63 -12.66
N THR A 345 10.41 -4.84 -13.96
CA THR A 345 11.04 -4.00 -15.01
C THR A 345 10.59 -2.54 -14.97
N ASP A 346 9.33 -2.25 -14.68
CA ASP A 346 8.82 -0.87 -14.64
C ASP A 346 8.99 -0.23 -13.27
N TYR A 347 8.77 -1.01 -12.21
CA TYR A 347 9.00 -0.59 -10.84
C TYR A 347 10.47 -0.27 -10.58
N SER A 348 11.40 -1.09 -11.07
CA SER A 348 12.85 -0.86 -10.90
C SER A 348 13.34 0.44 -11.53
N LYS A 349 12.67 0.97 -12.57
CA LYS A 349 12.99 2.29 -13.14
C LYS A 349 12.68 3.44 -12.18
N THR A 350 11.83 3.21 -11.18
CA THR A 350 11.47 4.20 -10.16
C THR A 350 12.36 4.12 -8.94
N LEU A 351 13.04 2.99 -8.76
CA LEU A 351 14.14 2.89 -7.82
C LEU A 351 15.27 3.74 -8.38
N LYS A 352 15.75 4.68 -7.57
CA LYS A 352 17.02 5.30 -7.89
C LYS A 352 18.10 4.22 -7.85
N SER A 353 19.04 4.27 -8.79
CA SER A 353 20.16 3.34 -8.82
C SER A 353 20.85 3.36 -7.46
N LEU A 354 20.94 2.19 -6.83
CA LEU A 354 21.72 2.02 -5.61
C LEU A 354 23.21 2.23 -5.90
N ASN A 355 23.63 1.90 -7.12
CA ASN A 355 24.96 2.12 -7.60
C ASN A 355 25.18 3.58 -7.96
N THR A 356 26.29 4.12 -7.47
CA THR A 356 26.81 5.42 -7.87
C THR A 356 28.32 5.37 -7.95
N ASN A 357 28.91 6.13 -8.87
CA ASN A 357 30.36 6.36 -8.91
C ASN A 357 30.79 7.56 -8.04
N LYS A 358 29.84 8.18 -7.33
CA LYS A 358 30.08 9.32 -6.46
C LYS A 358 30.76 8.87 -5.17
N LYS A 359 31.97 9.39 -4.92
CA LYS A 359 32.66 9.21 -3.63
C LYS A 359 32.33 10.36 -2.70
N LEU A 360 31.52 10.09 -1.69
CA LEU A 360 31.25 11.05 -0.63
C LEU A 360 32.44 11.13 0.35
N PRO A 361 32.78 12.33 0.85
CA PRO A 361 33.78 12.49 1.91
C PRO A 361 33.41 11.66 3.14
N ASN A 362 34.42 11.13 3.84
CA ASN A 362 34.27 10.34 5.08
C ASN A 362 33.54 9.00 4.93
N PHE A 363 33.31 8.52 3.71
CA PHE A 363 32.89 7.15 3.44
C PHE A 363 34.10 6.29 3.05
N GLN A 364 34.17 5.09 3.63
CA GLN A 364 35.21 4.11 3.36
C GLN A 364 34.71 3.08 2.36
N ARG A 365 35.55 2.76 1.37
CA ARG A 365 35.27 1.66 0.44
C ARG A 365 35.47 0.33 1.14
N VAL A 366 34.47 -0.54 1.11
CA VAL A 366 34.53 -1.88 1.68
C VAL A 366 33.98 -2.90 0.68
N GLU A 367 34.66 -4.03 0.57
CA GLU A 367 34.24 -5.15 -0.26
C GLU A 367 33.52 -6.17 0.64
N ILE A 368 32.24 -6.45 0.34
CA ILE A 368 31.39 -7.36 1.12
C ILE A 368 31.36 -8.77 0.49
N SER A 369 31.54 -8.85 -0.83
CA SER A 369 31.64 -10.09 -1.61
C SER A 369 32.36 -9.81 -2.94
N ASP A 370 32.65 -10.85 -3.74
CA ASP A 370 33.34 -10.76 -5.04
C ASP A 370 32.63 -9.85 -6.08
N GLN A 371 31.40 -9.39 -5.80
CA GLN A 371 30.59 -8.60 -6.73
C GLN A 371 30.00 -7.31 -6.15
N SER A 372 30.13 -7.05 -4.83
CA SER A 372 29.54 -5.85 -4.21
C SER A 372 30.59 -5.01 -3.47
N THR A 373 30.79 -3.79 -3.98
CA THR A 373 31.57 -2.73 -3.31
C THR A 373 30.60 -1.76 -2.67
N LEU A 374 30.74 -1.53 -1.36
CA LEU A 374 29.99 -0.52 -0.64
C LEU A 374 30.90 0.66 -0.28
N MET A 375 30.33 1.85 -0.28
CA MET A 375 30.87 2.99 0.45
C MET A 375 30.13 3.07 1.78
N VAL A 376 30.84 3.00 2.89
CA VAL A 376 30.28 2.94 4.24
C VAL A 376 30.75 4.14 5.05
N SER A 377 29.83 4.88 5.65
CA SER A 377 30.17 5.98 6.55
C SER A 377 30.73 5.44 7.86
N ASP A 378 31.47 6.29 8.55
CA ASP A 378 31.64 6.10 9.99
C ASP A 378 30.28 6.27 10.73
N LEU A 379 30.25 6.02 12.03
CA LEU A 379 29.08 6.31 12.86
C LEU A 379 28.65 7.77 12.71
N ILE A 380 27.37 8.00 12.44
CA ILE A 380 26.83 9.36 12.31
C ILE A 380 26.98 10.08 13.65
N SER A 381 27.56 11.28 13.62
CA SER A 381 27.94 12.02 14.82
C SER A 381 26.82 12.93 15.33
N ILE A 382 26.95 13.39 16.58
CA ILE A 382 26.07 14.43 17.14
C ILE A 382 26.23 15.73 16.35
N GLU A 383 27.43 16.05 15.85
CA GLU A 383 27.65 17.21 14.98
C GLU A 383 26.84 17.14 13.67
N ASP A 384 26.82 15.98 13.01
CA ASP A 384 26.00 15.75 11.81
C ASP A 384 24.50 15.92 12.10
N PHE A 385 24.05 15.39 13.24
CA PHE A 385 22.67 15.54 13.71
C PHE A 385 22.30 17.02 13.96
N GLU A 386 23.18 17.81 14.56
CA GLU A 386 22.92 19.24 14.77
C GLU A 386 22.79 20.00 13.44
N LYS A 387 23.54 19.61 12.40
CA LYS A 387 23.35 20.15 11.04
C LYS A 387 21.97 19.77 10.50
N PHE A 388 21.63 18.48 10.53
CA PHE A 388 20.31 17.98 10.11
C PHE A 388 19.16 18.71 10.81
N LYS A 389 19.27 18.94 12.11
CA LYS A 389 18.28 19.65 12.93
C LYS A 389 18.06 21.10 12.50
N ARG A 390 19.13 21.82 12.17
CA ARG A 390 19.04 23.21 11.68
C ARG A 390 18.36 23.30 10.32
N GLU A 391 18.58 22.31 9.45
CA GLU A 391 18.06 22.34 8.07
C GLU A 391 16.63 21.78 7.95
N ASN A 392 16.17 20.99 8.93
CA ASN A 392 14.87 20.32 8.89
C ASN A 392 13.88 20.82 9.98
N THR A 393 13.84 22.13 10.22
CA THR A 393 13.03 22.74 11.31
C THR A 393 11.54 22.38 11.28
N GLU A 394 10.94 22.21 10.09
CA GLU A 394 9.54 21.79 9.95
C GLU A 394 9.32 20.38 10.50
N TYR A 395 10.23 19.45 10.23
CA TYR A 395 10.17 18.08 10.76
C TYR A 395 10.22 18.09 12.28
N PHE A 396 11.17 18.80 12.88
CA PHE A 396 11.30 18.88 14.34
C PHE A 396 10.14 19.61 15.02
N THR A 397 9.55 20.62 14.36
CA THR A 397 8.33 21.27 14.85
C THR A 397 7.16 20.29 14.91
N ARG A 398 7.01 19.44 13.89
CA ARG A 398 5.96 18.40 13.85
C ARG A 398 6.23 17.27 14.83
N ARG A 399 7.48 16.81 14.91
CA ARG A 399 7.95 15.77 15.83
C ARG A 399 7.62 16.12 17.29
N SER A 400 7.83 17.38 17.67
CA SER A 400 7.58 17.86 19.04
C SER A 400 6.12 18.26 19.31
N ASN A 401 5.19 18.02 18.38
CA ASN A 401 3.79 18.39 18.56
C ASN A 401 3.08 17.41 19.50
N PRO A 402 2.66 17.84 20.71
CA PRO A 402 2.04 16.96 21.68
C PRO A 402 0.69 16.39 21.20
N ASN A 403 0.01 17.09 20.29
CA ASN A 403 -1.29 16.65 19.74
C ASN A 403 -1.17 15.56 18.68
N LEU A 404 0.05 15.28 18.19
CA LEU A 404 0.30 14.22 17.22
C LEU A 404 0.88 12.96 17.89
N SER A 405 1.28 13.01 19.15
CA SER A 405 2.01 11.88 19.74
C SER A 405 1.10 10.69 20.03
N LYS A 406 1.12 9.67 19.16
CA LYS A 406 0.49 8.36 19.42
C LYS A 406 1.33 7.52 20.40
N THR A 407 2.62 7.84 20.55
CA THR A 407 3.60 7.14 21.40
C THR A 407 4.48 8.14 22.15
N ASN A 408 5.06 7.76 23.29
CA ASN A 408 6.08 8.57 23.96
C ASN A 408 7.38 8.50 23.13
N LEU A 409 7.65 9.53 22.32
CA LEU A 409 8.93 9.64 21.61
C LEU A 409 10.03 10.00 22.59
N ASP A 410 11.18 9.35 22.46
CA ASP A 410 12.36 9.73 23.22
C ASP A 410 12.81 11.16 22.86
N THR A 411 13.21 11.91 23.88
CA THR A 411 13.77 13.25 23.78
C THR A 411 15.21 13.13 23.29
N LEU A 412 15.46 13.66 22.09
CA LEU A 412 16.75 13.51 21.42
C LEU A 412 17.84 14.32 22.11
N GLU A 413 17.49 15.48 22.66
CA GLU A 413 18.43 16.37 23.34
C GLU A 413 19.07 15.65 24.51
N THR A 414 18.27 15.03 25.38
CA THR A 414 18.79 14.36 26.59
C THR A 414 19.49 13.03 26.26
N ALA A 415 19.24 12.42 25.09
CA ALA A 415 19.99 11.28 24.59
C ALA A 415 21.37 11.66 24.01
N ASN A 416 21.55 12.90 23.58
CA ASN A 416 22.69 13.39 22.79
C ASN A 416 23.39 14.61 23.39
N ASN A 417 23.23 14.86 24.69
CA ASN A 417 23.78 16.02 25.38
C ASN A 417 25.27 15.82 25.74
N GLU A 418 26.09 15.38 24.80
CA GLU A 418 27.52 15.16 25.05
C GLU A 418 28.33 16.45 24.85
N VAL A 419 29.41 16.60 25.61
CA VAL A 419 30.40 17.67 25.36
C VAL A 419 31.17 17.39 24.07
N ASP A 420 31.59 16.14 23.86
CA ASP A 420 32.22 15.69 22.63
C ASP A 420 31.17 15.41 21.56
N ARG A 421 31.07 16.31 20.58
CA ARG A 421 30.11 16.23 19.47
C ARG A 421 30.51 15.25 18.37
N THR A 422 31.73 14.71 18.42
CA THR A 422 32.20 13.68 17.47
C THR A 422 31.71 12.28 17.82
N LEU A 423 31.10 12.13 19.01
CA LEU A 423 30.51 10.87 19.45
C LEU A 423 29.26 10.52 18.62
N PRO A 424 28.92 9.22 18.52
CA PRO A 424 27.74 8.77 17.78
C PRO A 424 26.44 9.33 18.33
N VAL A 425 25.58 9.80 17.44
CA VAL A 425 24.22 10.21 17.79
C VAL A 425 23.34 8.99 18.09
N ALA A 426 22.45 9.10 19.06
CA ALA A 426 21.38 8.17 19.34
C ALA A 426 20.04 8.73 18.87
N LEU A 427 19.41 8.10 17.88
CA LEU A 427 18.16 8.55 17.25
C LEU A 427 17.07 7.47 17.29
N THR A 428 15.82 7.93 17.24
CA THR A 428 14.67 7.03 17.05
C THR A 428 14.63 6.52 15.61
N GLY A 429 13.93 5.40 15.35
CA GLY A 429 13.80 4.86 13.99
C GLY A 429 13.17 5.86 13.01
N TYR A 430 12.23 6.69 13.48
CA TYR A 430 11.65 7.78 12.68
C TYR A 430 12.70 8.83 12.27
N ASP A 431 13.51 9.26 13.24
CA ASP A 431 14.53 10.28 13.04
C ASP A 431 15.64 9.78 12.11
N VAL A 432 15.99 8.49 12.18
CA VAL A 432 16.95 7.85 11.26
C VAL A 432 16.42 7.84 9.83
N LEU A 433 15.17 7.42 9.60
CA LEU A 433 14.57 7.43 8.26
C LEU A 433 14.50 8.84 7.67
N LYS A 434 14.10 9.83 8.48
CA LYS A 434 14.09 11.23 8.03
C LYS A 434 15.49 11.76 7.73
N TYR A 435 16.49 11.37 8.54
CA TYR A 435 17.88 11.73 8.29
C TYR A 435 18.35 11.17 6.95
N ILE A 436 18.02 9.92 6.62
CA ILE A 436 18.38 9.29 5.34
C ILE A 436 17.70 10.01 4.16
N ASP A 437 16.41 10.34 4.26
CA ASP A 437 15.69 11.13 3.25
C ASP A 437 16.36 12.48 2.96
N TRP A 438 16.72 13.22 4.02
CA TRP A 438 17.46 14.47 3.90
C TRP A 438 18.86 14.26 3.30
N PHE A 439 19.60 13.26 3.81
CA PHE A 439 20.96 12.97 3.34
C PHE A 439 20.99 12.62 1.86
N ASN A 440 20.05 11.79 1.39
CA ASN A 440 19.92 11.40 -0.01
C ASN A 440 19.57 12.59 -0.90
N SER A 441 18.74 13.50 -0.40
CA SER A 441 18.38 14.73 -1.11
C SER A 441 19.58 15.69 -1.26
N GLU A 442 20.35 15.88 -0.19
CA GLU A 442 21.52 16.78 -0.19
C GLU A 442 22.69 16.23 -1.00
N ASN A 443 22.87 14.90 -0.99
CA ASN A 443 24.04 14.27 -1.58
C ASN A 443 23.75 13.60 -2.92
N ASP A 444 22.51 13.56 -3.39
CA ASP A 444 22.13 12.90 -4.65
C ASP A 444 22.68 11.46 -4.74
N VAL A 445 22.45 10.69 -3.68
CA VAL A 445 22.78 9.25 -3.57
C VAL A 445 21.59 8.51 -2.96
N GLU A 446 21.59 7.18 -3.05
CA GLU A 446 20.65 6.32 -2.33
C GLU A 446 21.34 5.62 -1.17
N ALA A 447 21.62 6.38 -0.12
CA ALA A 447 22.11 5.80 1.11
C ALA A 447 21.01 5.02 1.84
N ARG A 448 21.42 3.95 2.50
CA ARG A 448 20.61 3.09 3.35
C ARG A 448 21.41 2.64 4.58
N LEU A 449 20.73 1.99 5.51
CA LEU A 449 21.40 1.26 6.59
C LEU A 449 22.03 -0.03 6.04
N LEU A 450 23.01 -0.56 6.75
CA LEU A 450 23.57 -1.88 6.45
C LEU A 450 22.56 -2.98 6.75
N SER A 451 22.59 -4.04 5.96
CA SER A 451 21.99 -5.32 6.33
C SER A 451 22.78 -5.99 7.45
N LEU A 452 22.20 -7.00 8.08
CA LEU A 452 22.90 -7.78 9.10
C LEU A 452 24.17 -8.44 8.53
N ASP A 453 24.06 -9.05 7.34
CA ASP A 453 25.19 -9.75 6.71
C ASP A 453 26.30 -8.78 6.31
N GLU A 454 25.94 -7.61 5.78
CA GLU A 454 26.90 -6.53 5.48
C GLU A 454 27.61 -6.04 6.74
N TYR A 455 26.88 -5.84 7.85
CA TYR A 455 27.48 -5.44 9.12
C TYR A 455 28.47 -6.50 9.63
N LEU A 456 28.09 -7.78 9.60
CA LEU A 456 28.93 -8.89 10.03
C LEU A 456 30.19 -9.05 9.17
N ALA A 457 30.13 -8.70 7.89
CA ALA A 457 31.28 -8.74 7.00
C ALA A 457 32.34 -7.68 7.34
N ILE A 458 31.93 -6.51 7.85
CA ILE A 458 32.83 -5.37 8.08
C ILE A 458 33.31 -5.21 9.53
N THR A 459 32.55 -5.72 10.50
CA THR A 459 32.84 -5.53 11.93
C THR A 459 34.09 -6.30 12.36
N SER A 460 34.87 -5.76 13.32
CA SER A 460 36.03 -6.42 13.92
C SER A 460 35.69 -7.45 14.99
N TYR A 461 34.43 -7.50 15.44
CA TYR A 461 34.03 -8.33 16.57
C TYR A 461 33.67 -9.76 16.17
N HIS A 462 33.73 -10.65 17.15
CA HIS A 462 33.24 -12.02 17.03
C HIS A 462 31.97 -12.17 17.84
N ARG A 463 31.05 -12.99 17.31
CA ARG A 463 29.76 -13.19 17.94
C ARG A 463 29.92 -13.83 19.31
N LEU A 464 29.43 -13.16 20.34
CA LEU A 464 29.53 -13.65 21.70
C LEU A 464 28.42 -14.68 21.97
N VAL A 465 28.81 -15.87 22.43
CA VAL A 465 27.88 -16.93 22.82
C VAL A 465 27.45 -16.68 24.26
N MET A 466 26.26 -16.12 24.43
CA MET A 466 25.64 -15.87 25.74
C MET A 466 24.73 -17.03 26.11
N ASP A 467 24.87 -17.56 27.33
CA ASP A 467 23.80 -18.32 28.00
C ASP A 467 23.00 -17.40 28.94
N GLU A 468 21.82 -17.86 29.39
CA GLU A 468 20.98 -17.06 30.29
C GLU A 468 21.66 -16.72 31.63
N LYS A 469 22.66 -17.50 32.05
CA LYS A 469 23.33 -17.35 33.35
C LYS A 469 24.41 -16.26 33.34
N ASN A 470 25.09 -16.08 32.21
CA ASN A 470 26.21 -15.13 32.09
C ASN A 470 25.83 -13.81 31.42
N ARG A 471 24.65 -13.75 30.78
CA ARG A 471 24.13 -12.55 30.10
C ARG A 471 24.10 -11.32 31.01
N ASP A 472 23.52 -11.45 32.19
CA ASP A 472 23.39 -10.32 33.12
C ASP A 472 24.74 -9.89 33.68
N SER A 473 25.67 -10.83 33.91
CA SER A 473 27.03 -10.53 34.38
C SER A 473 27.81 -9.70 33.34
N VAL A 474 27.76 -10.07 32.06
CA VAL A 474 28.47 -9.34 31.00
C VAL A 474 27.95 -7.91 30.90
N TYR A 475 26.64 -7.72 30.74
CA TYR A 475 26.09 -6.38 30.55
C TYR A 475 26.22 -5.53 31.83
N SER A 476 26.03 -6.10 33.02
CA SER A 476 26.09 -5.37 34.30
C SER A 476 27.46 -4.82 34.66
N SER A 477 28.53 -5.46 34.18
CA SER A 477 29.91 -5.03 34.39
C SER A 477 30.33 -3.80 33.58
N GLU A 478 29.56 -3.46 32.54
CA GLU A 478 29.89 -2.42 31.59
C GLU A 478 29.42 -1.03 32.07
N GLN A 479 30.35 -0.06 32.07
CA GLN A 479 30.12 1.29 32.58
C GLN A 479 30.07 2.36 31.49
N TYR A 480 30.02 1.98 30.20
CA TYR A 480 30.15 2.92 29.09
C TYR A 480 28.95 3.84 28.88
N CYS A 481 27.77 3.52 29.45
CA CYS A 481 26.60 4.39 29.35
C CYS A 481 25.89 4.55 30.69
N PHE A 482 25.56 5.79 31.05
CA PHE A 482 24.91 6.13 32.31
C PHE A 482 23.93 7.29 32.13
N PHE A 483 22.94 7.34 33.02
CA PHE A 483 22.00 8.44 33.16
C PHE A 483 22.50 9.39 34.23
N VAL A 484 22.24 10.67 34.02
CA VAL A 484 22.51 11.76 34.96
C VAL A 484 21.24 12.55 35.15
N ASP A 485 20.82 12.69 36.39
CA ASP A 485 19.66 13.49 36.76
C ASP A 485 20.01 14.99 36.87
N SER A 486 19.04 15.82 37.27
CA SER A 486 19.23 17.26 37.46
C SER A 486 20.17 17.61 38.62
N ASN A 487 20.39 16.70 39.56
CA ASN A 487 21.29 16.89 40.70
C ASN A 487 22.73 16.48 40.38
N GLY A 488 22.95 15.85 39.23
CA GLY A 488 24.25 15.33 38.81
C GLY A 488 24.50 13.88 39.25
N ASP A 489 23.50 13.22 39.82
CA ASP A 489 23.62 11.84 40.29
C ASP A 489 23.65 10.87 39.10
N LYS A 490 24.65 9.99 39.11
CA LYS A 490 24.90 9.03 38.03
C LYS A 490 24.29 7.68 38.36
N THR A 491 23.50 7.13 37.45
CA THR A 491 22.99 5.76 37.55
C THR A 491 23.03 5.04 36.21
N ARG A 492 23.33 3.74 36.24
CA ARG A 492 23.24 2.90 35.04
C ARG A 492 21.80 2.50 34.71
N GLN A 493 20.99 2.34 35.76
CA GLN A 493 19.61 1.90 35.67
C GLN A 493 18.78 2.83 36.55
N PRO A 494 18.21 3.91 35.97
CA PRO A 494 17.34 4.79 36.73
C PRO A 494 16.16 3.99 37.31
N PRO A 495 15.67 4.39 38.50
CA PRO A 495 14.47 3.79 39.06
C PRO A 495 13.28 3.96 38.10
N TYR A 496 12.27 3.12 38.27
CA TYR A 496 11.02 3.29 37.53
C TYR A 496 10.35 4.61 37.95
N VAL A 497 10.36 5.58 37.04
CA VAL A 497 9.78 6.92 37.21
C VAL A 497 8.74 7.15 36.11
N ASP A 498 7.96 8.22 36.23
CA ASP A 498 7.05 8.58 35.15
C ASP A 498 7.82 8.98 33.87
N GLU A 499 7.12 8.97 32.73
CA GLU A 499 7.72 9.25 31.44
C GLU A 499 8.40 10.62 31.40
N LYS A 500 7.79 11.65 31.98
CA LYS A 500 8.31 13.01 31.91
C LYS A 500 9.64 13.10 32.66
N ASP A 501 9.71 12.49 33.84
CA ASP A 501 10.93 12.44 34.64
C ASP A 501 12.00 11.59 33.95
N PHE A 502 11.63 10.44 33.37
CA PHE A 502 12.56 9.59 32.62
C PHE A 502 13.18 10.32 31.41
N GLN A 503 12.37 11.05 30.67
CA GLN A 503 12.80 11.83 29.50
C GLN A 503 13.72 13.01 29.88
N SER A 504 13.62 13.50 31.13
CA SER A 504 14.48 14.58 31.64
C SER A 504 15.91 14.14 31.95
N LEU A 505 16.15 12.83 32.18
CA LEU A 505 17.47 12.30 32.47
C LEU A 505 18.38 12.44 31.26
N ASN A 506 19.60 12.93 31.44
CA ASN A 506 20.59 12.97 30.37
C ASN A 506 21.34 11.64 30.30
N MET A 507 21.47 11.06 29.11
CA MET A 507 22.22 9.82 28.90
C MET A 507 23.59 10.15 28.30
N TYR A 508 24.66 9.71 28.96
CA TYR A 508 26.05 10.00 28.58
C TYR A 508 26.86 8.74 28.28
N PHE A 509 27.87 8.90 27.43
CA PHE A 509 28.97 7.96 27.31
C PHE A 509 30.01 8.21 28.41
N ASN A 510 30.55 7.13 29.01
CA ASN A 510 31.65 7.20 29.96
C ASN A 510 32.94 6.69 29.32
N SER A 511 33.85 7.58 28.94
CA SER A 511 35.14 7.19 28.33
C SER A 511 34.98 6.18 27.17
N PRO A 512 34.17 6.51 26.13
CA PRO A 512 33.87 5.59 25.05
C PRO A 512 35.15 5.18 24.32
N LYS A 513 35.24 3.90 23.96
CA LYS A 513 36.35 3.34 23.19
C LYS A 513 35.87 2.86 21.85
N PHE A 514 36.79 2.86 20.88
CA PHE A 514 36.52 2.42 19.53
C PHE A 514 37.58 1.44 19.07
N VAL A 515 37.15 0.42 18.34
CA VAL A 515 38.02 -0.46 17.55
C VAL A 515 37.91 -0.02 16.09
N VAL A 516 39.04 0.05 15.40
CA VAL A 516 39.10 0.47 13.99
C VAL A 516 39.36 -0.74 13.11
N ARG A 517 38.52 -0.93 12.09
CA ARG A 517 38.71 -1.93 11.03
C ARG A 517 38.25 -1.34 9.71
N ASN A 518 39.01 -1.55 8.63
CA ASN A 518 38.74 -0.95 7.31
C ASN A 518 38.55 0.58 7.38
N ASN A 519 39.30 1.26 8.25
CA ASN A 519 39.16 2.69 8.55
C ASN A 519 37.77 3.13 9.08
N LEU A 520 36.95 2.18 9.53
CA LEU A 520 35.66 2.43 10.19
C LEU A 520 35.82 2.26 11.69
N ARG A 521 35.22 3.17 12.48
CA ARG A 521 35.17 3.03 13.94
C ARG A 521 33.96 2.18 14.33
N PHE A 522 34.18 1.25 15.24
CA PHE A 522 33.13 0.47 15.90
C PHE A 522 33.22 0.75 17.39
N MET A 523 32.09 1.05 18.02
CA MET A 523 32.07 1.31 19.46
C MET A 523 32.37 0.01 20.21
N ASP A 524 33.32 0.07 21.13
CA ASP A 524 33.68 -1.04 22.00
C ASP A 524 32.75 -1.12 23.22
N SER A 525 31.47 -1.36 22.94
CA SER A 525 30.42 -1.37 23.95
C SER A 525 29.33 -2.38 23.60
N HIS A 526 28.85 -3.11 24.60
CA HIS A 526 27.61 -3.88 24.49
C HIS A 526 26.38 -3.04 24.82
N LEU A 527 26.54 -1.83 25.38
CA LEU A 527 25.48 -0.85 25.63
C LEU A 527 25.28 0.16 24.48
N PHE A 528 25.96 -0.05 23.36
CA PHE A 528 25.72 0.66 22.10
C PHE A 528 25.26 -0.31 21.03
N ALA A 529 24.22 0.06 20.31
CA ALA A 529 23.69 -0.69 19.17
C ALA A 529 23.56 0.20 17.94
N GLU A 530 23.43 -0.43 16.78
CA GLU A 530 23.24 0.25 15.51
C GLU A 530 21.97 -0.23 14.82
N TRP A 531 21.20 0.71 14.25
CA TRP A 531 20.07 0.40 13.39
C TRP A 531 20.52 -0.33 12.12
N LEU A 532 19.77 -1.37 11.74
CA LEU A 532 19.95 -2.14 10.51
C LEU A 532 18.81 -1.90 9.52
N GLN A 533 19.03 -2.26 8.25
CA GLN A 533 18.10 -2.03 7.14
C GLN A 533 16.70 -2.63 7.36
N ASP A 534 16.61 -3.77 8.02
CA ASP A 534 15.34 -4.42 8.37
C ASP A 534 14.66 -3.81 9.61
N PHE A 535 15.22 -2.72 10.14
CA PHE A 535 14.83 -2.03 11.37
C PHE A 535 15.02 -2.85 12.65
N SER A 536 15.82 -3.90 12.60
CA SER A 536 16.42 -4.49 13.80
C SER A 536 17.60 -3.63 14.27
N CYS A 537 18.24 -4.05 15.36
CA CYS A 537 19.51 -3.47 15.77
C CYS A 537 20.51 -4.55 16.21
N ILE A 538 21.78 -4.23 16.02
CA ILE A 538 22.91 -5.06 16.45
C ILE A 538 23.76 -4.31 17.49
N ARG A 539 24.05 -4.96 18.61
CA ARG A 539 25.00 -4.44 19.62
C ARG A 539 26.42 -4.56 19.07
N SER A 540 27.16 -3.45 19.07
CA SER A 540 28.42 -3.31 18.33
C SER A 540 29.47 -4.34 18.75
N ASN A 541 29.75 -4.49 20.06
CA ASN A 541 30.77 -5.44 20.52
C ASN A 541 30.25 -6.89 20.55
N SER A 542 29.09 -7.17 21.14
CA SER A 542 28.63 -8.56 21.34
C SER A 542 28.06 -9.24 20.08
N LEU A 543 27.71 -8.46 19.05
CA LEU A 543 26.98 -8.92 17.84
C LEU A 543 25.69 -9.69 18.17
N THR A 544 25.02 -9.22 19.22
CA THR A 544 23.70 -9.71 19.66
C THR A 544 22.61 -8.73 19.25
N SER A 545 21.36 -9.18 19.27
CA SER A 545 20.18 -8.34 19.05
C SER A 545 20.10 -7.21 20.08
N PHE A 546 19.22 -6.22 19.86
CA PHE A 546 18.98 -5.16 20.85
C PHE A 546 18.57 -5.72 22.23
N SER A 547 17.85 -6.84 22.26
CA SER A 547 17.51 -7.55 23.49
C SER A 547 18.77 -8.11 24.16
N GLY A 548 19.76 -8.55 23.39
CA GLY A 548 20.99 -9.19 23.87
C GLY A 548 21.02 -10.70 23.65
N ASP A 549 20.11 -11.23 22.81
CA ASP A 549 20.07 -12.62 22.35
C ASP A 549 20.66 -12.76 20.93
N GLN A 550 20.69 -13.99 20.39
CA GLN A 550 21.21 -14.26 19.05
C GLN A 550 20.14 -14.24 17.94
N TYR A 551 18.91 -13.86 18.28
CA TYR A 551 17.76 -13.89 17.38
C TYR A 551 17.34 -12.47 17.04
N PHE A 552 17.71 -11.97 15.87
CA PHE A 552 17.33 -10.64 15.35
C PHE A 552 15.84 -10.50 14.97
N ARG A 553 14.96 -11.28 15.60
CA ARG A 553 13.51 -11.30 15.32
C ARG A 553 12.76 -10.12 15.93
N HIS A 554 13.27 -9.59 17.04
CA HIS A 554 12.63 -8.49 17.77
C HIS A 554 13.22 -7.16 17.30
N LYS A 555 12.35 -6.27 16.83
CA LYS A 555 12.71 -4.89 16.46
C LYS A 555 12.46 -3.97 17.66
N PRO A 556 13.37 -3.05 18.00
CA PRO A 556 13.09 -2.09 19.05
C PRO A 556 11.94 -1.15 18.63
N PRO A 557 11.22 -0.54 19.59
CA PRO A 557 10.23 0.47 19.28
C PRO A 557 10.85 1.60 18.46
N PHE A 558 10.24 1.91 17.31
CA PHE A 558 10.68 3.02 16.45
C PHE A 558 10.72 4.36 17.16
N ALA A 559 9.95 4.53 18.24
CA ALA A 559 9.88 5.73 19.04
C ALA A 559 11.07 5.93 20.01
N SER A 560 11.95 4.93 20.15
CA SER A 560 13.01 4.96 21.15
C SER A 560 14.41 5.08 20.56
N THR A 561 15.29 5.78 21.27
CA THR A 561 16.75 5.79 21.04
C THR A 561 17.46 4.63 21.75
N GLY A 562 16.71 3.67 22.32
CA GLY A 562 17.20 2.53 23.11
C GLY A 562 17.23 2.74 24.62
N ARG A 563 16.90 3.95 25.08
CA ARG A 563 17.07 4.39 26.47
C ARG A 563 16.32 3.55 27.50
N TYR A 564 15.13 3.06 27.17
CA TYR A 564 14.34 2.17 28.04
C TYR A 564 15.04 0.82 28.33
N LYS A 565 16.07 0.45 27.55
CA LYS A 565 16.96 -0.70 27.78
C LYS A 565 18.35 -0.29 28.22
N TYR A 566 18.53 0.97 28.60
CA TYR A 566 19.80 1.53 29.08
C TYR A 566 20.92 1.42 28.03
N ILE A 567 20.54 1.50 26.74
CA ILE A 567 21.48 1.51 25.61
C ILE A 567 21.27 2.76 24.74
N LYS A 568 22.29 3.14 23.98
CA LYS A 568 22.18 4.11 22.88
C LYS A 568 22.13 3.37 21.54
N ILE A 569 21.20 3.74 20.67
CA ILE A 569 21.10 3.18 19.32
C ILE A 569 21.50 4.25 18.31
N GLY A 570 22.70 4.12 17.75
CA GLY A 570 23.17 4.93 16.64
C GLY A 570 22.96 4.25 15.29
N PHE A 571 23.64 4.75 14.26
CA PHE A 571 23.56 4.18 12.92
C PHE A 571 24.73 4.67 12.06
N ARG A 572 24.93 3.98 10.95
CA ARG A 572 25.81 4.39 9.86
C ARG A 572 25.10 4.20 8.52
N LEU A 573 25.58 4.88 7.51
CA LEU A 573 25.03 4.83 6.17
C LEU A 573 25.94 4.04 5.24
N CYS A 574 25.34 3.41 4.24
CA CYS A 574 26.06 2.81 3.13
C CYS A 574 25.32 3.05 1.81
N TYR A 575 26.05 3.00 0.71
CA TYR A 575 25.50 2.97 -0.65
C TYR A 575 26.40 2.12 -1.55
N GLU A 576 25.84 1.61 -2.64
CA GLU A 576 26.56 0.74 -3.57
C GLU A 576 27.43 1.59 -4.50
N PHE A 577 28.66 1.13 -4.73
CA PHE A 577 29.64 1.87 -5.52
C PHE A 577 29.93 1.16 -6.83
N GLU A 578 29.61 1.84 -7.92
CA GLU A 578 29.96 1.41 -9.27
C GLU A 578 31.47 1.61 -9.49
N THR A 579 32.16 0.53 -9.85
CA THR A 579 33.63 0.49 -9.96
C THR A 579 34.14 0.97 -11.30
#